data_AF-A0A2S6AP44-F1
#
_entry.id   AF-A0A2S6AP44-F1
#
_cell.length_a   1.000
_cell.length_b   1.000
_cell.length_c   1.000
_cell.angle_alpha   90.00
_cell.angle_beta   90.00
_cell.angle_gamma   90.00
#
_symmetry.space_group_name_H-M   'P 1'
#
loop_
_entity.id
_entity.type
_entity.pdbx_description
1 polymer ?
#
loop_
_entity_poly.entity_id
_entity_poly.type
_entity_poly.pdbx_seq_one_letter_code
_entity_poly.pdbx_strand_id
1 'polypeptide(L)' 'MLLTPDEAHVISTRIRSRAAELGARVTVAVVDEGGHVRVLDRMDGAPPLSVRIAPAKATGVAVPS' A
#
# COMPACT_ATOMS: atom_id res chain seq x y z
N MET A 1 8.66 -7.36 -13.91
CA MET A 1 9.58 -6.19 -13.82
C MET A 1 9.79 -5.94 -12.34
N LEU A 2 11.03 -5.95 -11.84
CA LEU A 2 11.25 -5.78 -10.39
C LEU A 2 10.84 -4.37 -9.96
N LEU A 3 9.89 -4.28 -9.02
CA LEU A 3 9.54 -3.05 -8.34
C LEU A 3 10.68 -2.67 -7.38
N THR A 4 11.30 -1.51 -7.58
CA THR A 4 12.33 -1.01 -6.67
C THR A 4 11.73 -0.40 -5.38
N PRO A 5 12.48 -0.33 -4.27
CA PRO A 5 12.01 0.33 -3.04
C PRO A 5 11.62 1.79 -3.25
N ASP A 6 12.41 2.54 -4.03
CA ASP A 6 12.14 3.95 -4.31
C ASP A 6 10.84 4.14 -5.09
N GLU A 7 10.59 3.31 -6.12
CA GLU A 7 9.33 3.33 -6.85
C GLU A 7 8.13 3.03 -5.94
N ALA A 8 8.25 2.03 -5.05
CA ALA A 8 7.19 1.70 -4.10
C ALA A 8 6.88 2.87 -3.15
N HIS A 9 7.90 3.59 -2.68
CA HIS A 9 7.72 4.79 -1.85
C HIS A 9 7.10 5.96 -2.63
N VAL A 10 7.49 6.16 -3.89
CA VAL A 10 6.87 7.18 -4.77
C VAL A 10 5.38 6.88 -4.97
N ILE A 11 5.02 5.61 -5.22
CA ILE A 11 3.62 5.18 -5.35
C ILE A 11 2.85 5.49 -4.06
N SER A 12 3.38 5.12 -2.89
CA SER A 12 2.73 5.39 -1.60
C SER A 12 2.50 6.89 -1.37
N THR A 13 3.51 7.71 -1.65
CA THR A 13 3.44 9.16 -1.50
C THR A 13 2.34 9.77 -2.37
N ARG A 14 2.24 9.34 -3.64
CA ARG A 14 1.21 9.82 -4.57
C ARG A 14 -0.20 9.43 -4.11
N ILE A 15 -0.39 8.19 -3.67
CA ILE A 15 -1.68 7.72 -3.16
C ILE A 15 -2.11 8.52 -1.93
N ARG A 16 -1.18 8.77 -0.99
CA ARG A 16 -1.47 9.58 0.19
C ARG A 16 -1.84 11.02 -0.15
N SER A 17 -1.13 11.65 -1.09
CA SER A 17 -1.46 13.01 -1.56
C SER A 17 -2.89 13.03 -2.11
N ARG A 18 -3.23 12.08 -2.98
CA ARG A 18 -4.56 11.99 -3.56
C ARG A 18 -5.65 11.68 -2.52
N ALA A 19 -5.36 10.81 -1.55
CA ALA A 19 -6.29 10.51 -0.47
C ALA A 19 -6.56 11.75 0.40
N ALA A 20 -5.53 12.55 0.68
CA ALA A 20 -5.66 13.80 1.42
C ALA A 20 -6.56 14.82 0.69
N GLU A 21 -6.36 14.99 -0.62
CA GLU A 21 -7.24 15.83 -1.47
C GLU A 21 -8.71 15.39 -1.44
N LEU A 22 -8.95 14.07 -1.32
CA LEU A 22 -10.29 13.49 -1.23
C LEU A 22 -10.85 13.46 0.21
N GLY A 23 -10.12 13.99 1.20
CA GLY A 23 -10.52 13.95 2.61
C GLY A 23 -10.48 12.56 3.24
N ALA A 24 -9.89 11.57 2.57
CA ALA A 24 -9.77 10.20 3.08
C ALA A 24 -8.52 10.03 3.96
N ARG A 25 -8.54 8.99 4.82
CA ARG A 25 -7.37 8.51 5.58
C ARG A 25 -7.20 7.03 5.30
N VAL A 26 -6.10 6.68 4.64
CA VAL A 26 -5.90 5.33 4.08
C VAL A 26 -4.66 4.65 4.65
N THR A 27 -4.63 3.34 4.52
CA THR A 27 -3.40 2.54 4.61
C THR A 27 -3.05 2.04 3.21
N VAL A 28 -1.82 2.28 2.79
CA VAL A 28 -1.27 1.83 1.51
C VAL A 28 -0.36 0.64 1.77
N ALA A 29 -0.60 -0.45 1.05
CA ALA A 29 0.32 -1.59 0.99
C ALA A 29 0.76 -1.78 -0.47
N VAL A 30 2.07 -1.86 -0.69
CA VAL A 30 2.65 -2.16 -1.99
C VAL A 30 3.44 -3.46 -1.86
N VAL A 31 3.20 -4.42 -2.75
CA VAL A 31 3.85 -5.72 -2.76
C VAL A 31 4.59 -5.95 -4.08
N ASP A 32 5.60 -6.81 -4.08
CA ASP A 32 6.22 -7.29 -5.32
C ASP A 32 5.44 -8.47 -5.94
N GLU A 33 5.94 -9.00 -7.06
CA GLU A 33 5.35 -10.14 -7.78
C GLU A 33 5.28 -11.42 -6.93
N GLY A 34 6.09 -11.55 -5.87
CA GLY A 34 6.02 -12.66 -4.91
C GLY A 34 5.03 -12.40 -3.77
N GLY A 35 4.34 -11.26 -3.77
CA GLY A 35 3.43 -10.87 -2.70
C GLY A 35 4.13 -10.35 -1.44
N HIS A 36 5.45 -10.12 -1.47
CA HIS A 36 6.19 -9.58 -0.33
C HIS A 36 5.95 -8.08 -0.21
N VAL A 37 5.63 -7.64 1.00
CA VAL A 37 5.41 -6.22 1.30
C VAL A 37 6.70 -5.43 1.10
N ARG A 38 6.64 -4.43 0.24
CA ARG A 38 7.70 -3.44 0.00
C ARG A 38 7.42 -2.13 0.74
N VAL A 39 6.15 -1.73 0.82
CA VAL A 39 5.72 -0.56 1.61
C VAL A 39 4.44 -0.90 2.38
N LEU A 40 4.39 -0.46 3.63
CA LEU A 40 3.18 -0.39 4.45
C LEU A 40 3.13 0.98 5.13
N ASP A 41 2.25 1.84 4.65
CA ASP A 41 2.16 3.25 5.07
C ASP A 41 0.73 3.55 5.51
N ARG A 42 0.55 3.86 6.80
CA ARG A 42 -0.76 4.15 7.40
C ARG A 42 -0.84 5.62 7.76
N MET A 43 -1.76 6.34 7.13
CA MET A 43 -2.06 7.72 7.51
C MET A 43 -2.64 7.80 8.92
N ASP A 44 -2.37 8.90 9.61
CA ASP A 44 -3.06 9.22 10.86
C ASP A 44 -4.57 9.30 10.66
N GLY A 45 -5.33 8.72 11.59
CA GLY A 45 -6.78 8.61 11.49
C GLY A 45 -7.30 7.52 10.54
N ALA A 46 -6.43 6.80 9.83
CA ALA A 46 -6.86 5.62 9.08
C ALA A 46 -7.30 4.49 10.05
N PRO A 47 -8.34 3.70 9.72
CA PRO A 47 -8.85 2.65 10.62
C PRO A 47 -7.75 1.69 11.09
N PRO A 48 -7.60 1.40 12.39
CA PRO A 48 -6.49 0.58 12.89
C PRO A 48 -6.37 -0.79 12.22
N LEU A 49 -7.50 -1.44 11.93
CA LEU A 49 -7.54 -2.76 11.28
C LEU A 49 -6.99 -2.75 9.84
N SER A 50 -6.98 -1.59 9.18
CA SER A 50 -6.53 -1.47 7.79
C SER A 50 -5.05 -1.85 7.59
N VAL A 51 -4.23 -1.80 8.65
CA VAL A 51 -2.83 -2.26 8.63
C VAL A 51 -2.70 -3.77 8.35
N ARG A 52 -3.73 -4.55 8.66
CA ARG A 52 -3.79 -6.00 8.35
C ARG A 52 -4.49 -6.27 7.03
N ILE A 53 -5.54 -5.50 6.73
CA ILE A 53 -6.35 -5.70 5.53
C ILE A 53 -5.59 -5.31 4.26
N ALA A 54 -4.88 -4.18 4.25
CA ALA A 54 -4.22 -3.67 3.04
C ALA A 54 -3.14 -4.64 2.51
N PRO A 55 -2.20 -5.17 3.33
CA PRO A 55 -1.26 -6.18 2.87
C PRO A 55 -1.94 -7.45 2.38
N ALA A 56 -2.95 -7.96 3.10
CA ALA A 56 -3.66 -9.18 2.73
C ALA A 56 -4.36 -9.04 1.35
N LYS A 57 -4.97 -7.89 1.10
CA LYS A 57 -5.56 -7.57 -0.22
C LYS A 57 -4.51 -7.53 -1.32
N ALA A 58 -3.37 -6.87 -1.07
CA ALA A 58 -2.32 -6.71 -2.06
C ALA A 58 -1.64 -8.04 -2.40
N THR A 59 -1.24 -8.81 -1.37
CA THR A 59 -0.62 -10.14 -1.54
C THR A 59 -1.56 -11.10 -2.26
N GLY A 60 -2.86 -11.10 -1.95
CA GLY A 60 -3.84 -11.99 -2.58
C GLY A 60 -4.06 -11.75 -4.09
N VAL A 61 -3.61 -10.62 -4.62
CA VAL A 61 -3.62 -10.33 -6.08
C VAL A 61 -2.27 -10.64 -6.73
N ALA A 62 -1.18 -10.46 -5.98
CA ALA A 62 0.18 -10.61 -6.52
C ALA A 62 0.61 -12.06 -6.71
N VAL A 63 0.19 -12.96 -5.82
CA VAL A 63 0.51 -14.38 -5.95
C VAL A 63 -0.40 -15.02 -7.01
N PRO A 64 0.15 -15.60 -8.09
CA PRO A 64 -0.67 -16.33 -9.04
C PRO A 64 -1.26 -17.58 -8.37
N SER A 65 -2.57 -17.79 -8.57
CA SER A 65 -3.28 -19.00 -8.16
C SER A 65 -2.79 -20.26 -8.85
#